data_AF-A0A853KD38-F1
#
_entry.id   AF-A0A853KD38-F1
#
_cell.length_a   1.000
_cell.length_b   1.000
_cell.length_c   1.000
_cell.angle_alpha   90.00
_cell.angle_beta   90.00
_cell.angle_gamma   90.00
#
_symmetry.space_group_name_H-M   'P 1'
#
loop_
_entity.id
_entity.type
_entity.pdbx_description
1 polymer ?
#
loop_
_entity_poly.entity_id
_entity_poly.type
_entity_poly.pdbx_seq_one_letter_code
_entity_poly.pdbx_strand_id
1 'polypeptide(L)'
;MSVGRAYAELYETCVWSREGSDETDDIRSGSWQLVSKKYDGAVHRIWSRVSHWPWHGAVRDAPDHTFLIPAQTRVVESNGESWKRPYPVLACFETRSLVQSMVLLQPEGPQFYCNAYTNLQINPDLRIVSFVDMDLDVFVDREGNIELLDRGEFALHARRYSYPLELCRQVETDLKRTIKDVKQRRGVFSLLT
;
A
#
# COMPACT_ATOMS: atom_id res chain seq x y z
N MET A 1 -5.13 24.68 0.54
CA MET A 1 -5.69 23.34 0.22
C MET A 1 -4.62 22.31 0.50
N SER A 2 -4.96 21.19 1.13
CA SER A 2 -3.98 20.14 1.40
C SER A 2 -3.64 19.37 0.13
N VAL A 3 -2.40 18.89 0.02
CA VAL A 3 -1.94 18.10 -1.13
C VAL A 3 -2.82 16.85 -1.31
N GLY A 4 -3.21 16.18 -0.21
CA GLY A 4 -4.13 15.04 -0.25
C GLY A 4 -5.51 15.35 -0.85
N ARG A 5 -6.08 16.53 -0.57
CA ARG A 5 -7.37 16.95 -1.18
C ARG A 5 -7.21 17.22 -2.68
N ALA A 6 -6.11 17.86 -3.10
CA ALA A 6 -5.83 18.07 -4.51
C ALA A 6 -5.68 16.74 -5.28
N TYR A 7 -5.13 15.70 -4.64
CA TYR A 7 -5.06 14.35 -5.22
C TYR A 7 -6.44 13.70 -5.40
N ALA A 8 -7.34 13.86 -4.43
CA ALA A 8 -8.72 13.36 -4.53
C ALA A 8 -9.50 14.10 -5.64
N GLU A 9 -9.34 15.42 -5.73
CA GLU A 9 -9.98 16.27 -6.77
C GLU A 9 -9.41 15.97 -8.18
N LEU A 10 -8.11 15.70 -8.31
CA LEU A 10 -7.50 15.24 -9.57
C LEU A 10 -8.05 13.88 -10.01
N TYR A 11 -8.35 12.98 -9.06
CA TYR A 11 -8.98 11.71 -9.36
C TYR A 11 -10.43 11.89 -9.86
N GLU A 12 -11.23 12.76 -9.22
CA GLU A 12 -12.61 13.03 -9.64
C GLU A 12 -12.71 13.65 -11.04
N THR A 13 -11.78 14.54 -11.39
CA THR A 13 -11.75 15.20 -12.71
C THR A 13 -11.29 14.27 -13.85
N CYS A 14 -10.50 13.23 -13.55
CA CYS A 14 -10.08 12.23 -14.55
C CYS A 14 -11.15 11.15 -14.87
N VAL A 15 -12.25 11.06 -14.12
CA VAL A 15 -13.23 9.94 -14.23
C VAL A 15 -14.38 10.21 -15.23
N TRP A 16 -14.38 11.32 -15.96
CA TRP A 16 -15.33 11.52 -17.07
C TRP A 16 -15.01 10.61 -18.26
N SER A 17 -15.59 9.39 -18.27
CA SER A 17 -16.08 8.68 -19.48
C SER A 17 -16.40 7.18 -19.30
N ARG A 18 -16.86 6.71 -18.13
CA ARG A 18 -17.53 5.39 -18.05
C ARG A 18 -18.72 5.40 -17.10
N GLU A 19 -19.84 5.92 -17.58
CA GLU A 19 -21.16 5.40 -17.19
C GLU A 19 -21.37 4.06 -17.93
N GLY A 20 -21.68 2.98 -17.21
CA GLY A 20 -22.16 1.73 -17.83
C GLY A 20 -21.75 0.43 -17.13
N SER A 21 -22.77 -0.23 -16.59
CA SER A 21 -22.95 -1.69 -16.38
C SER A 21 -22.08 -2.45 -15.38
N ASP A 22 -22.75 -2.89 -14.32
CA ASP A 22 -22.79 -4.23 -13.71
C ASP A 22 -21.68 -5.27 -13.96
N GLU A 23 -21.27 -5.86 -12.83
CA GLU A 23 -20.93 -7.28 -12.65
C GLU A 23 -19.99 -7.97 -13.65
N THR A 24 -18.82 -7.39 -13.91
CA THR A 24 -17.57 -8.17 -14.00
C THR A 24 -16.40 -7.21 -13.95
N ASP A 25 -15.68 -7.17 -12.82
CA ASP A 25 -14.29 -6.69 -12.83
C ASP A 25 -13.48 -7.72 -13.64
N ASP A 26 -13.56 -7.61 -14.97
CA ASP A 26 -12.88 -8.50 -15.89
C ASP A 26 -11.37 -8.39 -15.63
N ILE A 27 -10.79 -9.49 -15.16
CA ILE A 27 -9.34 -9.68 -14.98
C ILE A 27 -8.59 -9.41 -16.31
N ARG A 28 -9.30 -9.38 -17.44
CA ARG A 28 -8.76 -9.07 -18.78
C ARG A 28 -8.79 -7.59 -19.15
N SER A 29 -9.17 -6.68 -18.26
CA SER A 29 -9.27 -5.24 -18.55
C SER A 29 -7.95 -4.52 -18.89
N GLY A 30 -6.82 -5.24 -18.98
CA GLY A 30 -5.49 -4.68 -19.26
C GLY A 30 -4.90 -3.85 -18.11
N SER A 31 -5.63 -3.78 -16.98
CA SER A 31 -5.13 -3.19 -15.74
C SER A 31 -4.16 -4.13 -15.04
N TRP A 32 -3.27 -3.55 -14.22
CA TRP A 32 -2.34 -4.34 -13.43
C TRP A 32 -3.06 -4.93 -12.21
N GLN A 33 -2.49 -5.98 -11.64
CA GLN A 33 -2.87 -6.50 -10.33
C GLN A 33 -1.78 -6.23 -9.30
N LEU A 34 -2.19 -5.98 -8.06
CA LEU A 34 -1.29 -5.98 -6.91
C LEU A 34 -1.57 -7.23 -6.08
N VAL A 35 -0.52 -7.99 -5.75
CA VAL A 35 -0.62 -9.28 -5.06
C VAL A 35 0.29 -9.27 -3.83
N SER A 36 -0.32 -9.23 -2.66
CA SER A 36 0.37 -9.50 -1.40
C SER A 36 0.43 -11.00 -1.17
N LYS A 37 1.60 -11.51 -0.79
CA LYS A 37 1.84 -12.91 -0.40
C LYS A 37 2.37 -12.97 1.02
N LYS A 38 2.22 -14.10 1.70
CA LYS A 38 2.98 -14.39 2.92
C LYS A 38 4.35 -15.00 2.56
N TYR A 39 5.22 -15.14 3.57
CA TYR A 39 6.61 -15.53 3.37
C TYR A 39 6.78 -16.93 2.76
N ASP A 40 5.83 -17.84 2.99
CA ASP A 40 5.78 -19.18 2.37
C ASP A 40 5.30 -19.16 0.90
N GLY A 41 5.00 -17.98 0.35
CA GLY A 41 4.53 -17.78 -1.01
C GLY A 41 3.01 -17.89 -1.18
N ALA A 42 2.26 -18.21 -0.12
CA ALA A 42 0.81 -18.24 -0.17
C ALA A 42 0.25 -16.84 -0.48
N VAL A 43 -0.80 -16.78 -1.30
CA VAL A 43 -1.49 -15.51 -1.57
C VAL A 43 -2.17 -15.05 -0.29
N HIS A 44 -1.87 -13.81 0.11
CA HIS A 44 -2.51 -13.14 1.22
C HIS A 44 -3.71 -12.32 0.73
N ARG A 45 -3.48 -11.45 -0.27
CA ARG A 45 -4.48 -10.52 -0.79
C ARG A 45 -4.21 -10.14 -2.24
N ILE A 46 -5.27 -9.96 -3.02
CA ILE A 46 -5.19 -9.50 -4.41
C ILE A 46 -6.06 -8.26 -4.59
N TRP A 47 -5.49 -7.18 -5.13
CA TRP A 47 -6.24 -6.04 -5.66
C TRP A 47 -6.39 -6.21 -7.17
N SER A 48 -7.63 -6.27 -7.65
CA SER A 48 -7.93 -6.64 -9.03
C SER A 48 -7.55 -5.60 -10.08
N ARG A 49 -7.40 -4.33 -9.67
CA ARG A 49 -7.15 -3.20 -10.56
C ARG A 49 -6.19 -2.20 -9.93
N VAL A 50 -4.99 -2.10 -10.49
CA VAL A 50 -4.00 -1.08 -10.17
C VAL A 50 -3.41 -0.50 -11.45
N SER A 51 -2.81 0.69 -11.35
CA SER A 51 -2.04 1.31 -12.42
C SER A 51 -0.79 1.96 -11.86
N HIS A 52 0.30 2.01 -12.63
CA HIS A 52 1.44 2.83 -12.26
C HIS A 52 1.01 4.30 -12.20
N TRP A 53 1.45 5.02 -11.17
CA TRP A 53 1.04 6.39 -10.92
C TRP A 53 2.23 7.28 -10.60
N PRO A 54 2.37 8.45 -11.24
CA PRO A 54 3.44 9.38 -10.91
C PRO A 54 3.27 9.99 -9.51
N TRP A 55 4.37 10.11 -8.77
CA TRP A 55 4.39 10.83 -7.51
C TRP A 55 4.34 12.35 -7.74
N HIS A 56 3.44 13.03 -7.05
CA HIS A 56 3.19 14.48 -7.09
C HIS A 56 3.26 15.12 -5.68
N GLY A 57 3.68 14.36 -4.66
CA GLY A 57 3.98 14.92 -3.34
C GLY A 57 5.37 15.56 -3.29
N ALA A 58 5.94 15.69 -2.09
CA ALA A 58 7.29 16.23 -1.96
C ALA A 58 8.32 15.36 -2.69
N VAL A 59 9.20 15.98 -3.49
CA VAL A 59 10.23 15.27 -4.27
C VAL A 59 11.28 14.61 -3.37
N ARG A 60 11.62 15.27 -2.26
CA ARG A 60 12.57 14.74 -1.30
C ARG A 60 11.94 13.53 -0.58
N ASP A 61 12.70 12.44 -0.52
CA ASP A 61 12.28 11.19 0.10
C ASP A 61 11.01 10.59 -0.58
N ALA A 62 10.82 10.85 -1.88
CA ALA A 62 9.73 10.28 -2.67
C ALA A 62 9.85 8.74 -2.82
N PRO A 63 8.73 8.01 -2.89
CA PRO A 63 8.75 6.57 -3.12
C PRO A 63 9.33 6.23 -4.51
N ASP A 64 10.02 5.09 -4.59
CA ASP A 64 10.62 4.61 -5.85
C ASP A 64 9.55 4.14 -6.85
N HIS A 65 8.49 3.51 -6.34
CA HIS A 65 7.34 3.10 -7.14
C HIS A 65 6.04 3.52 -6.47
N THR A 66 5.10 4.03 -7.25
CA THR A 66 3.74 4.34 -6.78
C THR A 66 2.73 3.71 -7.72
N PHE A 67 1.75 3.03 -7.14
CA PHE A 67 0.62 2.47 -7.87
C PHE A 67 -0.68 3.03 -7.33
N LEU A 68 -1.57 3.47 -8.22
CA LEU A 68 -2.92 3.86 -7.87
C LEU A 68 -3.80 2.63 -7.83
N ILE A 69 -4.52 2.47 -6.73
CA ILE A 69 -5.63 1.55 -6.56
C ILE A 69 -6.90 2.40 -6.57
N PRO A 70 -7.68 2.40 -7.66
CA PRO A 70 -8.90 3.18 -7.75
C PRO A 70 -9.90 2.80 -6.65
N ALA A 71 -10.80 3.74 -6.31
CA ALA A 71 -11.97 3.43 -5.50
C ALA A 71 -12.78 2.29 -6.14
N GLN A 72 -13.50 1.53 -5.31
CA GLN A 72 -14.32 0.39 -5.71
C GLN A 72 -13.56 -0.78 -6.36
N THR A 73 -12.23 -0.77 -6.35
CA THR A 73 -11.43 -1.94 -6.75
C THR A 73 -11.73 -3.12 -5.83
N ARG A 74 -12.02 -4.28 -6.43
CA ARG A 74 -12.23 -5.53 -5.69
C ARG A 74 -10.93 -5.99 -5.06
N VAL A 75 -10.98 -6.22 -3.76
CA VAL A 75 -9.90 -6.83 -2.99
C VAL A 75 -10.33 -8.21 -2.55
N VAL A 76 -9.52 -9.22 -2.82
CA VAL A 76 -9.78 -10.62 -2.49
C VAL A 76 -8.80 -11.08 -1.43
N GLU A 77 -9.31 -11.59 -0.32
CA GLU A 77 -8.52 -12.16 0.76
C GLU A 77 -8.20 -13.63 0.50
N SER A 78 -7.20 -14.16 1.19
CA SER A 78 -6.77 -15.56 1.08
C SER A 78 -7.88 -16.59 1.33
N ASN A 79 -8.87 -16.26 2.15
CA ASN A 79 -10.04 -17.12 2.43
C ASN A 79 -11.14 -17.05 1.35
N GLY A 80 -10.95 -16.25 0.29
CA GLY A 80 -11.89 -16.05 -0.81
C GLY A 80 -12.93 -14.95 -0.58
N GLU A 81 -13.02 -14.38 0.62
CA GLU A 81 -13.84 -13.20 0.88
C GLU A 81 -13.34 -12.02 0.06
N SER A 82 -14.24 -11.08 -0.22
CA SER A 82 -13.86 -9.88 -0.95
C SER A 82 -14.59 -8.64 -0.48
N TRP A 83 -13.90 -7.51 -0.54
CA TRP A 83 -14.41 -6.21 -0.15
C TRP A 83 -13.95 -5.12 -1.12
N LYS A 84 -14.54 -3.94 -0.99
CA LYS A 84 -14.26 -2.74 -1.79
C LYS A 84 -14.18 -1.53 -0.85
N ARG A 85 -13.33 -0.55 -1.18
CA ARG A 85 -13.27 0.74 -0.47
C ARG A 85 -13.90 1.85 -1.32
N PRO A 86 -14.58 2.84 -0.70
CA PRO A 86 -15.21 3.94 -1.44
C PRO A 86 -14.22 5.04 -1.85
N TYR A 87 -12.93 4.92 -1.49
CA TYR A 87 -11.88 5.89 -1.79
C TYR A 87 -10.65 5.20 -2.41
N PRO A 88 -9.83 5.94 -3.18
CA PRO A 88 -8.61 5.40 -3.77
C PRO A 88 -7.50 5.20 -2.74
N VAL A 89 -6.53 4.36 -3.09
CA VAL A 89 -5.32 4.11 -2.29
C VAL A 89 -4.08 4.25 -3.17
N LEU A 90 -3.03 4.89 -2.67
CA LEU A 90 -1.70 4.81 -3.30
C LEU A 90 -0.88 3.73 -2.60
N ALA A 91 -0.43 2.74 -3.35
CA ALA A 91 0.56 1.77 -2.90
C ALA A 91 1.96 2.32 -3.25
N CYS A 92 2.67 2.83 -2.24
CA CYS A 92 3.98 3.46 -2.38
C CYS A 92 5.08 2.54 -1.83
N PHE A 93 6.03 2.17 -2.68
CA PHE A 93 7.15 1.29 -2.34
C PHE A 93 8.47 2.06 -2.30
N GLU A 94 9.27 1.81 -1.26
CA GLU A 94 10.63 2.32 -1.09
C GLU A 94 11.60 1.14 -1.14
N THR A 95 12.31 0.95 -2.25
CA THR A 95 13.20 -0.21 -2.49
C THR A 95 14.43 -0.25 -1.58
N ARG A 96 14.72 0.85 -0.87
CA ARG A 96 15.80 0.97 0.13
C ARG A 96 15.30 0.83 1.58
N SER A 97 14.06 0.42 1.76
CA SER A 97 13.38 0.22 3.04
C SER A 97 12.58 -1.08 2.96
N LEU A 98 12.45 -1.79 4.07
CA LEU A 98 11.53 -2.92 4.18
C LEU A 98 10.13 -2.49 4.61
N VAL A 99 9.73 -1.24 4.35
CA VAL A 99 8.41 -0.70 4.68
C VAL A 99 7.78 -0.05 3.46
N GLN A 100 6.58 -0.53 3.11
CA GLN A 100 5.72 0.04 2.08
C GLN A 100 4.71 0.95 2.78
N SER A 101 4.23 2.00 2.11
CA SER A 101 3.10 2.78 2.60
C SER A 101 1.89 2.68 1.67
N MET A 102 0.78 2.21 2.22
CA MET A 102 -0.55 2.27 1.61
C MET A 102 -1.22 3.56 2.09
N VAL A 103 -1.29 4.56 1.22
CA VAL A 103 -1.90 5.87 1.51
C VAL A 103 -3.38 5.81 1.18
N LEU A 104 -4.24 5.79 2.19
CA LEU A 104 -5.69 5.78 2.06
C LEU A 104 -6.16 7.22 1.84
N LEU A 105 -6.55 7.55 0.63
CA LEU A 105 -6.96 8.91 0.23
C LEU A 105 -8.42 9.17 0.62
N GLN A 106 -8.72 9.13 1.92
CA GLN A 106 -10.07 9.39 2.41
C GLN A 106 -10.46 10.87 2.23
N PRO A 107 -11.75 11.17 2.02
CA PRO A 107 -12.24 12.55 1.87
C PRO A 107 -11.87 13.47 3.05
N GLU A 108 -11.85 12.93 4.26
CA GLU A 108 -11.55 13.66 5.49
C GLU A 108 -10.05 13.90 5.72
N GLY A 109 -9.19 13.26 4.94
CA GLY A 109 -7.73 13.36 5.05
C GLY A 109 -7.04 12.01 4.89
N PRO A 110 -5.75 12.00 4.49
CA PRO A 110 -5.04 10.76 4.26
C PRO A 110 -4.77 10.02 5.58
N GLN A 111 -4.89 8.69 5.53
CA GLN A 111 -4.41 7.76 6.56
C GLN A 111 -3.39 6.81 5.92
N PHE A 112 -2.55 6.18 6.74
CA PHE A 112 -1.45 5.36 6.23
C PHE A 112 -1.44 4.01 6.93
N TYR A 113 -1.36 2.95 6.13
CA TYR A 113 -0.93 1.64 6.61
C TYR A 113 0.48 1.41 6.07
N CYS A 114 1.45 1.39 6.97
CA CYS A 114 2.85 1.21 6.64
C CYS A 114 3.25 -0.22 6.98
N ASN A 115 3.33 -1.06 5.97
CA ASN A 115 3.47 -2.50 6.15
C ASN A 115 4.92 -2.90 5.94
N ALA A 116 5.46 -3.71 6.85
CA ALA A 116 6.72 -4.37 6.61
C ALA A 116 6.56 -5.32 5.41
N TYR A 117 7.49 -5.24 4.46
CA TYR A 117 7.45 -6.06 3.26
C TYR A 117 8.83 -6.47 2.77
N THR A 118 8.89 -7.53 1.97
CA THR A 118 10.07 -7.95 1.22
C THR A 118 9.72 -8.34 -0.22
N ASN A 119 10.75 -8.60 -1.03
CA ASN A 119 10.63 -9.24 -2.36
C ASN A 119 9.58 -8.57 -3.28
N LEU A 120 9.69 -7.26 -3.47
CA LEU A 120 8.91 -6.57 -4.50
C LEU A 120 9.31 -7.07 -5.89
N GLN A 121 8.33 -7.55 -6.65
CA GLN A 121 8.48 -8.01 -8.01
C GLN A 121 7.47 -7.29 -8.89
N ILE A 122 7.94 -6.71 -9.99
CA ILE A 122 7.12 -6.05 -11.00
C ILE A 122 7.28 -6.86 -12.28
N ASN A 123 6.21 -7.49 -12.75
CA ASN A 123 6.18 -8.28 -13.98
C ASN A 123 5.28 -7.58 -15.01
N PRO A 124 5.87 -6.85 -15.99
CA PRO A 124 5.11 -6.13 -17.01
C PRO A 124 4.33 -7.02 -17.98
N ASP A 125 4.86 -8.19 -18.32
CA ASP A 125 4.23 -9.11 -19.26
C ASP A 125 2.92 -9.67 -18.69
N LEU A 126 2.94 -10.00 -17.39
CA LEU A 126 1.77 -10.45 -16.65
C LEU A 126 0.93 -9.31 -16.08
N ARG A 127 1.46 -8.08 -16.09
CA ARG A 127 0.90 -6.90 -15.41
C ARG A 127 0.64 -7.16 -13.93
N ILE A 128 1.58 -7.82 -13.25
CA ILE A 128 1.48 -8.15 -11.82
C ILE A 128 2.58 -7.42 -11.07
N VAL A 129 2.19 -6.70 -10.02
CA VAL A 129 3.09 -6.27 -8.95
C VAL A 129 2.83 -7.23 -7.78
N SER A 130 3.87 -7.83 -7.23
CA SER A 130 3.73 -8.66 -6.04
C SER A 130 4.80 -8.38 -5.02
N PHE A 131 4.47 -8.59 -3.75
CA PHE A 131 5.38 -8.43 -2.63
C PHE A 131 5.03 -9.42 -1.54
N VAL A 132 5.98 -9.66 -0.63
CA VAL A 132 5.78 -10.48 0.56
C VAL A 132 5.48 -9.54 1.73
N ASP A 133 4.31 -9.72 2.32
CA ASP A 133 3.84 -9.07 3.52
C ASP A 133 4.43 -9.77 4.76
N MET A 134 5.01 -8.97 5.64
CA MET A 134 5.72 -9.44 6.83
C MET A 134 4.89 -9.21 8.10
N ASP A 135 3.58 -9.00 8.01
CA ASP A 135 2.62 -8.83 9.11
C ASP A 135 2.82 -7.61 10.03
N LEU A 136 4.03 -7.05 10.15
CA LEU A 136 4.30 -5.95 11.08
C LEU A 136 3.94 -4.60 10.46
N ASP A 137 2.85 -4.00 10.95
CA ASP A 137 2.29 -2.79 10.37
C ASP A 137 2.30 -1.60 11.35
N VAL A 138 2.50 -0.40 10.80
CA VAL A 138 2.24 0.86 11.51
C VAL A 138 1.02 1.52 10.87
N PHE A 139 0.00 1.77 11.67
CA PHE A 139 -1.11 2.62 11.27
C PHE A 139 -0.85 4.07 11.69
N VAL A 140 -1.17 5.00 10.79
CA VAL A 140 -1.09 6.44 11.05
C VAL A 140 -2.43 7.06 10.68
N ASP A 141 -3.09 7.67 11.67
CA ASP A 141 -4.33 8.40 11.43
C ASP A 141 -4.08 9.76 10.75
N ARG A 142 -5.17 10.47 10.44
CA ARG A 142 -5.10 11.75 9.71
C ARG A 142 -4.50 12.87 10.56
N GLU A 143 -4.52 12.73 11.89
CA GLU A 143 -3.90 13.63 12.85
C GLU A 143 -2.40 13.33 13.04
N GLY A 144 -1.91 12.21 12.51
CA GLY A 144 -0.52 11.77 12.61
C GLY A 144 -0.23 10.95 13.88
N ASN A 145 -1.25 10.48 14.59
CA ASN A 145 -1.08 9.54 15.68
C ASN A 145 -0.66 8.18 15.12
N ILE A 146 0.21 7.50 15.85
CA ILE A 146 0.88 6.28 15.40
C ILE A 146 0.43 5.11 16.27
N GLU A 147 -0.06 4.06 15.63
CA GLU A 147 -0.38 2.79 16.26
C GLU A 147 0.45 1.68 15.62
N LEU A 148 0.99 0.77 16.43
CA LEU A 148 1.77 -0.36 15.95
C LEU A 148 0.95 -1.63 16.11
N LEU A 149 0.68 -2.26 14.98
CA LEU A 149 -0.23 -3.40 14.85
C LEU A 149 0.57 -4.70 14.70
N ASP A 150 -0.10 -5.82 14.96
CA ASP A 150 0.30 -7.16 14.51
C ASP A 150 1.71 -7.66 14.90
N ARG A 151 2.31 -7.05 15.94
CA ARG A 151 3.57 -7.51 16.57
C ARG A 151 3.55 -9.00 16.94
N GLY A 152 2.42 -9.48 17.43
CA GLY A 152 2.24 -10.88 17.83
C GLY A 152 2.28 -11.83 16.64
N GLU A 153 1.61 -11.45 15.55
CA GLU A 153 1.59 -12.22 14.30
C GLU A 153 2.98 -12.26 13.66
N PHE A 154 3.65 -11.11 13.55
CA PHE A 154 5.03 -11.05 13.06
C PHE A 154 5.97 -11.95 13.87
N ALA A 155 5.90 -11.92 15.20
CA ALA A 155 6.75 -12.76 16.06
C ALA A 155 6.45 -14.26 15.89
N LEU A 156 5.18 -14.63 15.70
CA LEU A 156 4.75 -16.00 15.44
C LEU A 156 5.27 -16.46 14.07
N HIS A 157 5.06 -15.67 13.02
CA HIS A 157 5.49 -15.98 11.66
C HIS A 157 7.02 -15.99 11.52
N ALA A 158 7.73 -15.09 12.20
CA ALA A 158 9.19 -15.12 12.25
C ALA A 158 9.74 -16.44 12.79
N ARG A 159 9.09 -17.02 13.81
CA ARG A 159 9.44 -18.35 14.32
C ARG A 159 9.01 -19.46 13.36
N ARG A 160 7.76 -19.43 12.90
CA ARG A 160 7.15 -20.45 12.03
C ARG A 160 7.93 -20.63 10.73
N TYR A 161 8.29 -19.52 10.11
CA TYR A 161 8.96 -19.48 8.80
C TYR A 161 10.48 -19.30 8.92
N SER A 162 11.02 -19.25 10.15
CA SER A 162 12.44 -19.07 10.41
C SER A 162 13.04 -17.86 9.69
N TYR A 163 12.42 -16.69 9.87
CA TYR A 163 12.94 -15.45 9.29
C TYR A 163 14.40 -15.23 9.74
N PRO A 164 15.31 -14.84 8.83
CA PRO A 164 16.67 -14.52 9.21
C PRO A 164 16.70 -13.43 10.29
N LEU A 165 17.53 -13.59 11.32
CA LEU A 165 17.60 -12.62 12.43
C LEU A 165 17.99 -11.21 11.93
N GLU A 166 18.84 -11.14 10.92
CA GLU A 166 19.22 -9.87 10.28
C GLU A 166 18.03 -9.22 9.58
N LEU A 167 17.17 -10.00 8.91
CA LEU A 167 15.94 -9.50 8.30
C LEU A 167 15.01 -8.89 9.35
N CYS A 168 14.78 -9.60 10.46
CA CYS A 168 13.94 -9.07 11.55
C CYS A 168 14.50 -7.75 12.12
N ARG A 169 15.82 -7.66 12.31
CA ARG A 169 16.48 -6.44 12.78
C ARG A 169 16.35 -5.29 11.79
N GLN A 170 16.45 -5.58 10.49
CA GLN A 170 16.30 -4.59 9.44
C GLN A 170 14.86 -4.06 9.38
N VAL A 171 13.87 -4.95 9.44
CA VAL A 171 12.43 -4.58 9.52
C VAL A 171 12.18 -3.65 10.71
N GLU A 172 12.67 -3.98 11.91
CA GLU A 172 12.51 -3.10 13.08
C GLU A 172 13.22 -1.75 12.93
N THR A 173 14.37 -1.73 12.25
CA THR A 173 15.14 -0.50 12.00
C THR A 173 14.41 0.41 11.03
N ASP A 174 13.88 -0.15 9.94
CA ASP A 174 13.13 0.60 8.94
C ASP A 174 11.80 1.09 9.50
N LEU A 175 11.11 0.28 10.34
CA LEU A 175 9.87 0.70 11.00
C LEU A 175 10.11 1.86 11.98
N LYS A 176 11.21 1.84 12.75
CA LYS A 176 11.63 2.99 13.57
C LYS A 176 11.91 4.23 12.74
N ARG A 177 12.51 4.06 11.55
CA ARG A 177 12.73 5.15 10.61
C ARG A 177 11.38 5.69 10.07
N THR A 178 10.45 4.82 9.69
CA THR A 178 9.10 5.21 9.26
C THR A 178 8.40 6.04 10.33
N ILE A 179 8.44 5.61 11.60
CA ILE A 179 7.88 6.38 12.72
C ILE A 179 8.52 7.77 12.84
N LYS A 180 9.84 7.89 12.61
CA LYS A 180 10.52 9.18 12.57
C LYS A 180 10.05 10.03 11.38
N ASP A 181 9.84 9.41 10.23
CA ASP A 181 9.41 10.07 9.00
C ASP A 181 7.97 10.59 9.09
N VAL A 182 7.09 9.87 9.79
CA VAL A 182 5.75 10.36 10.17
C VAL A 182 5.87 11.65 11.00
N LYS A 183 6.64 11.60 12.10
CA LYS A 183 6.81 12.76 13.00
C LYS A 183 7.42 13.97 12.32
N GLN A 184 8.26 13.74 11.30
CA GLN A 184 8.93 14.77 10.53
C GLN A 184 8.19 15.13 9.23
N ARG A 185 7.05 14.48 8.95
CA ARG A 185 6.24 14.64 7.73
C ARG A 185 7.06 14.54 6.45
N ARG A 186 7.93 13.52 6.36
CA ARG A 186 8.81 13.26 5.21
C ARG A 186 8.22 12.25 4.24
N GLY A 187 8.66 12.29 2.99
CA GLY A 187 8.22 11.38 1.94
C GLY A 187 6.70 11.38 1.80
N VAL A 188 6.09 10.19 1.85
CA VAL A 188 4.62 10.05 1.74
C VAL A 188 3.85 10.78 2.84
N PHE A 189 4.45 10.95 4.02
CA PHE A 189 3.83 11.62 5.16
C PHE A 189 3.79 13.15 5.02
N SER A 190 4.40 13.71 3.98
CA SER A 190 4.19 15.13 3.63
C SER A 190 2.75 15.41 3.21
N LEU A 191 1.94 14.37 2.97
CA LEU A 191 0.51 14.47 2.69
C LEU A 191 -0.34 14.72 3.94
N LEU A 192 0.20 14.46 5.14
CA LEU A 192 -0.46 14.82 6.40
C LEU A 192 -0.64 16.34 6.47
N THR A 193 -1.86 16.77 6.81
CA THR A 193 -2.25 18.18 6.87
C THR A 193 -1.89 18.82 8.20
#